data_AF-A0A7E6EZ34-F1
#
_entry.id   AF-A0A7E6EZ34-F1
#
_cell.length_a   1.000
_cell.length_b   1.000
_cell.length_c   1.000
_cell.angle_alpha   90.00
_cell.angle_beta   90.00
_cell.angle_gamma   90.00
#
_symmetry.space_group_name_H-M   'P 1'
#
loop_
_entity.id
_entity.type
_entity.pdbx_description
1 polymer ?
#
loop_
_entity_poly.entity_id
_entity_poly.type
_entity_poly.pdbx_seq_one_letter_code
_entity_poly.pdbx_strand_id
1 'polypeptide(L)'
;MLAQGRKRKIDSECRVFKEQWNIDYFVIESNNKALCVICTDTIAVLKEYNIRRHYEKKHSSQYYQFIGQLRKEKFDKLKKNLSSMQFVFKKRAVEKERATRASFHVANLLAKKGKPFTDGELI
;
A
#
# COMPACT_ATOMS: atom_id res chain seq x y z
N MET A 1 -10.12 44.28 6.18
CA MET A 1 -8.97 43.51 6.71
C MET A 1 -9.09 42.08 6.19
N LEU A 2 -8.22 41.65 5.26
CA LEU A 2 -8.23 40.28 4.74
C LEU A 2 -7.54 39.38 5.78
N ALA A 3 -8.31 38.50 6.42
CA ALA A 3 -7.78 37.50 7.33
C ALA A 3 -6.84 36.57 6.54
N GLN A 4 -5.54 36.75 6.72
CA GLN A 4 -4.54 35.80 6.24
C GLN A 4 -4.71 34.51 7.05
N GLY A 5 -5.46 33.56 6.49
CA GLY A 5 -5.57 32.22 7.04
C GLY A 5 -4.18 31.60 7.14
N ARG A 6 -3.63 31.51 8.36
CA ARG A 6 -2.39 30.79 8.63
C ARG A 6 -2.53 29.37 8.08
N LYS A 7 -1.83 29.08 6.98
CA LYS A 7 -1.74 27.73 6.42
C LYS A 7 -1.10 26.84 7.49
N ARG A 8 -1.89 25.99 8.13
CA ARG A 8 -1.41 25.03 9.14
C ARG A 8 -0.39 24.10 8.47
N LYS A 9 0.86 24.13 8.92
CA LYS A 9 1.88 23.18 8.48
C LYS A 9 1.55 21.80 9.06
N ILE A 10 1.59 20.79 8.19
CA ILE A 10 1.22 19.40 8.53
C ILE A 10 2.22 18.77 9.51
N ASP A 11 3.48 19.19 9.45
CA ASP A 11 4.63 18.73 10.22
C ASP A 11 4.52 19.00 11.74
N SER A 12 3.92 20.11 12.15
CA SER A 12 3.88 20.55 13.56
C SER A 12 2.89 19.83 14.48
N GLU A 13 2.12 18.85 14.01
CA GLU A 13 1.04 18.20 14.79
C GLU A 13 1.36 16.77 15.29
N CYS A 14 2.58 16.25 15.08
CA CYS A 14 2.99 14.90 15.55
C CYS A 14 1.87 13.84 15.43
N ARG A 15 1.24 13.77 14.25
CA ARG A 15 0.01 12.97 14.07
C ARG A 15 0.37 11.49 13.96
N VAL A 16 0.12 10.74 15.03
CA VAL A 16 0.38 9.31 15.13
C VAL A 16 -0.88 8.52 14.77
N PHE A 17 -0.71 7.41 14.04
CA PHE A 17 -1.79 6.46 13.78
C PHE A 17 -2.28 5.83 15.09
N LYS A 18 -3.60 5.70 15.25
CA LYS A 18 -4.19 5.01 16.42
C LYS A 18 -4.65 3.62 16.02
N GLU A 19 -4.20 2.59 16.74
CA GLU A 19 -4.56 1.19 16.46
C GLU A 19 -6.06 0.92 16.50
N GLN A 20 -6.83 1.70 17.27
CA GLN A 20 -8.30 1.56 17.26
C GLN A 20 -8.83 1.66 15.82
N TRP A 21 -8.24 2.55 14.99
CA TRP A 21 -8.76 2.87 13.66
C TRP A 21 -8.79 1.64 12.74
N ASN A 22 -8.01 0.62 13.08
CA ASN A 22 -8.07 -0.70 12.48
C ASN A 22 -9.50 -1.24 12.46
N ILE A 23 -10.15 -1.28 13.61
CA ILE A 23 -11.46 -1.89 13.75
C ILE A 23 -12.56 -0.88 13.44
N ASP A 24 -12.43 0.38 13.88
CA ASP A 24 -13.50 1.36 13.69
C ASP A 24 -13.69 1.73 12.22
N TYR A 25 -12.60 1.82 11.45
CA TYR A 25 -12.63 2.33 10.08
C TYR A 25 -12.04 1.38 9.04
N PHE A 26 -11.64 0.17 9.43
CA PHE A 26 -11.03 -0.82 8.53
C PHE A 26 -9.80 -0.27 7.78
N VAL A 27 -8.87 0.36 8.51
CA VAL A 27 -7.61 0.87 7.94
C VAL A 27 -6.40 0.26 8.63
N ILE A 28 -5.24 0.21 7.98
CA ILE A 28 -3.96 -0.14 8.60
C ILE A 28 -2.93 0.94 8.30
N GLU A 29 -1.92 1.09 9.16
CA GLU A 29 -0.79 1.97 8.85
C GLU A 29 0.14 1.31 7.82
N SER A 30 0.55 2.08 6.82
CA SER A 30 1.54 1.69 5.82
C SER A 30 2.31 2.93 5.35
N ASN A 31 3.63 2.94 5.52
CA ASN A 31 4.52 4.04 5.12
C ASN A 31 4.04 5.43 5.61
N ASN A 32 3.66 5.54 6.89
CA ASN A 32 3.16 6.77 7.52
C ASN A 32 1.86 7.32 6.87
N LYS A 33 1.07 6.44 6.26
CA LYS A 33 -0.25 6.71 5.67
C LYS A 33 -1.22 5.63 6.13
N ALA A 34 -2.51 5.90 6.04
CA ALA A 34 -3.53 4.90 6.35
C ALA A 34 -3.97 4.21 5.04
N LEU A 35 -3.97 2.89 5.01
CA LEU A 35 -4.41 2.06 3.90
C LEU A 35 -5.75 1.41 4.26
N CYS A 36 -6.79 1.62 3.47
CA CYS A 36 -8.08 0.97 3.67
C CYS A 36 -8.02 -0.51 3.28
N VAL A 37 -8.37 -1.42 4.18
CA VAL A 37 -8.36 -2.86 3.87
C VAL A 37 -9.57 -3.33 3.07
N ILE A 38 -10.60 -2.48 2.92
CA ILE A 38 -11.80 -2.77 2.13
C ILE A 38 -11.55 -2.51 0.64
N CYS A 39 -11.06 -1.30 0.30
CA CYS A 39 -10.88 -0.88 -1.09
C CYS A 39 -9.42 -0.69 -1.52
N THR A 40 -8.45 -0.86 -0.63
CA THR A 40 -7.01 -0.66 -0.88
C THR A 40 -6.60 0.78 -1.21
N ASP A 41 -7.49 1.76 -1.03
CA ASP A 41 -7.15 3.18 -1.17
C ASP A 41 -6.22 3.63 -0.04
N THR A 42 -5.28 4.51 -0.39
CA THR A 42 -4.38 5.14 0.57
C THR A 42 -4.86 6.54 0.96
N ILE A 43 -4.95 6.80 2.26
CA ILE A 43 -5.29 8.07 2.88
C ILE A 43 -3.97 8.72 3.33
N ALA A 44 -3.57 9.75 2.59
CA ALA A 44 -2.23 10.35 2.73
C ALA A 44 -1.97 11.03 4.08
N VAL A 45 -3.02 11.49 4.78
CA VAL A 45 -2.89 12.24 6.03
C VAL A 45 -3.54 11.47 7.16
N LEU A 46 -2.72 11.10 8.15
CA LEU A 46 -3.09 10.40 9.38
C LEU A 46 -3.92 11.30 10.32
N LYS A 47 -5.14 11.60 9.91
CA LYS A 47 -6.11 12.36 10.71
C LYS A 47 -7.39 11.58 10.75
N GLU A 48 -7.91 11.37 11.96
CA GLU A 48 -9.15 10.63 12.20
C GLU A 48 -10.29 11.13 11.31
N TYR A 49 -10.45 12.44 11.17
CA TYR A 49 -11.44 13.03 10.26
C TYR A 49 -11.33 12.51 8.82
N ASN A 50 -10.12 12.39 8.26
CA ASN A 50 -9.93 11.93 6.88
C ASN A 50 -10.26 10.43 6.75
N ILE A 51 -9.84 9.65 7.75
CA ILE A 51 -10.07 8.21 7.83
C ILE A 51 -11.56 7.91 7.99
N ARG A 52 -12.21 8.56 8.96
CA ARG A 52 -13.64 8.45 9.22
C ARG A 52 -14.46 8.87 8.02
N ARG A 53 -14.17 10.04 7.41
CA ARG A 53 -14.87 10.52 6.20
C ARG A 53 -14.75 9.53 5.03
N HIS A 54 -13.59 8.92 4.86
CA HIS A 54 -13.38 7.89 3.84
C HIS A 54 -14.30 6.68 4.10
N TYR A 55 -14.28 6.14 5.32
CA TYR A 55 -15.12 5.01 5.72
C TYR A 55 -16.62 5.33 5.59
N GLU A 56 -17.06 6.47 6.12
CA GLU A 56 -18.46 6.89 6.11
C GLU A 56 -19.03 7.00 4.69
N LYS A 57 -18.27 7.61 3.78
CA LYS A 57 -18.72 7.83 2.40
C LYS A 57 -18.70 6.59 1.53
N LYS A 58 -17.72 5.70 1.72
CA LYS A 58 -17.49 4.57 0.80
C LYS A 58 -17.99 3.23 1.33
N HIS A 59 -18.03 3.05 2.66
CA HIS A 59 -18.12 1.73 3.27
C HIS A 59 -19.17 1.60 4.37
N SER A 60 -19.57 2.69 5.02
CA SER A 60 -20.50 2.62 6.16
C SER A 60 -21.79 1.86 5.83
N SER A 61 -22.43 2.13 4.70
CA SER A 61 -23.68 1.46 4.30
C SER A 61 -23.59 -0.07 4.22
N GLN A 62 -22.42 -0.63 3.91
CA GLN A 62 -22.22 -2.07 3.82
C GLN A 62 -21.65 -2.67 5.11
N TYR A 63 -20.88 -1.91 5.87
CA TYR A 63 -20.10 -2.40 7.00
C TYR A 63 -20.64 -1.96 8.38
N TYR A 64 -21.69 -1.15 8.45
CA TYR A 64 -22.32 -0.76 9.72
C TYR A 64 -22.91 -1.96 10.48
N GLN A 65 -23.35 -2.99 9.77
CA GLN A 65 -23.94 -4.21 10.35
C GLN A 65 -22.95 -5.02 11.19
N PHE A 66 -21.65 -4.85 10.98
CA PHE A 66 -20.63 -5.58 11.74
C PHE A 66 -20.30 -4.84 13.03
N ILE A 67 -20.59 -5.49 14.15
CA ILE A 67 -20.42 -4.93 15.50
C ILE A 67 -19.62 -5.90 16.36
N GLY A 68 -18.89 -5.38 17.35
CA GLY A 68 -18.15 -6.18 18.33
C GLY A 68 -17.19 -7.19 17.69
N GLN A 69 -17.33 -8.46 18.07
CA GLN A 69 -16.44 -9.53 17.63
C GLN A 69 -16.53 -9.80 16.11
N LEU A 70 -17.73 -9.76 15.54
CA LEU A 70 -17.93 -9.96 14.10
C LEU A 70 -17.18 -8.92 13.27
N ARG A 71 -17.09 -7.68 13.78
CA ARG A 71 -16.33 -6.60 13.14
C ARG A 71 -14.84 -6.90 13.12
N LYS A 72 -14.29 -7.38 14.25
CA LYS A 72 -12.88 -7.76 14.37
C LYS A 72 -12.54 -8.93 13.43
N GLU A 73 -13.36 -9.98 13.43
CA GLU A 73 -13.18 -11.13 12.54
C GLU A 73 -13.22 -10.72 11.06
N LYS A 74 -14.15 -9.82 10.70
CA LYS A 74 -14.24 -9.29 9.34
C LYS A 74 -12.98 -8.51 8.98
N PHE A 75 -12.48 -7.67 9.88
CA PHE A 75 -11.24 -6.93 9.68
C PHE A 75 -10.05 -7.87 9.49
N ASP A 76 -9.88 -8.86 10.36
CA ASP A 76 -8.77 -9.82 10.29
C ASP A 76 -8.79 -10.62 8.98
N LYS A 77 -9.98 -11.02 8.52
CA LYS A 77 -10.13 -11.69 7.23
C LYS A 77 -9.70 -10.79 6.08
N LEU A 78 -10.14 -9.53 6.04
CA LEU A 78 -9.76 -8.57 5.00
C LEU A 78 -8.26 -8.28 5.03
N LYS A 79 -7.69 -8.07 6.22
CA LYS A 79 -6.26 -7.83 6.43
C LYS A 79 -5.40 -9.01 5.96
N LYS A 80 -5.80 -10.24 6.29
CA LYS A 80 -5.12 -11.47 5.82
C LYS A 80 -5.15 -11.57 4.30
N ASN A 81 -6.32 -11.36 3.68
CA ASN A 81 -6.45 -11.39 2.22
C ASN A 81 -5.56 -10.34 1.55
N LEU A 82 -5.53 -9.12 2.08
CA LEU A 82 -4.68 -8.05 1.56
C LEU A 82 -3.19 -8.40 1.64
N SER A 83 -2.74 -8.95 2.78
CA SER A 83 -1.36 -9.38 2.97
C SER A 83 -0.98 -10.50 1.99
N SER A 84 -1.85 -11.48 1.78
CA SER A 84 -1.63 -12.55 0.80
C SER A 84 -1.50 -12.00 -0.62
N MET A 85 -2.36 -11.05 -1.01
CA MET A 85 -2.25 -10.39 -2.33
C MET A 85 -0.91 -9.64 -2.46
N GLN A 86 -0.54 -8.83 -1.46
CA GLN A 86 0.73 -8.10 -1.46
C GLN A 86 1.94 -9.03 -1.57
N PHE A 87 1.90 -10.18 -0.89
CA PHE A 87 2.95 -11.19 -0.98
C PHE A 87 3.13 -11.72 -2.41
N VAL A 88 2.04 -12.04 -3.10
CA VAL A 88 2.08 -12.53 -4.49
C VAL A 88 2.66 -11.46 -5.42
N PHE A 89 2.22 -10.20 -5.30
CA PHE A 89 2.76 -9.11 -6.11
C PHE A 89 4.25 -8.89 -5.86
N LYS A 90 4.69 -8.94 -4.59
CA LYS A 90 6.10 -8.81 -4.24
C LYS A 90 6.93 -9.95 -4.82
N LYS A 91 6.46 -11.19 -4.75
CA LYS A 91 7.13 -12.35 -5.35
C LYS A 91 7.33 -12.16 -6.86
N ARG A 92 6.27 -11.80 -7.58
CA ARG A 92 6.33 -11.54 -9.03
C ARG A 92 7.28 -10.40 -9.39
N ALA A 93 7.29 -9.33 -8.60
CA ALA A 93 8.21 -8.21 -8.80
C ALA A 93 9.68 -8.66 -8.67
N VAL A 94 9.99 -9.47 -7.66
CA VAL A 94 11.34 -10.03 -7.45
C VAL A 94 11.72 -10.99 -8.59
N GLU A 95 10.80 -11.85 -9.04
CA GLU A 95 11.05 -12.75 -10.18
C GLU A 95 11.36 -11.97 -11.46
N LYS A 96 10.59 -10.90 -11.72
CA LYS A 96 10.83 -9.99 -12.85
C LYS A 96 12.19 -9.32 -12.77
N GLU A 97 12.55 -8.77 -11.61
CA GLU A 97 13.85 -8.12 -11.40
C GLU A 97 15.02 -9.09 -11.63
N ARG A 98 14.91 -10.32 -11.13
CA ARG A 98 15.91 -11.37 -11.35
C ARG A 98 16.08 -11.69 -12.84
N ALA A 99 14.97 -11.86 -13.56
CA ALA A 99 15.00 -12.12 -15.00
C ALA A 99 15.66 -10.96 -15.76
N THR A 100 15.27 -9.71 -15.47
CA THR A 100 15.88 -8.52 -16.08
C THR A 100 17.38 -8.44 -15.79
N ARG A 101 17.80 -8.70 -14.55
CA ARG A 101 19.22 -8.69 -14.17
C ARG A 101 20.02 -9.77 -14.90
N ALA A 102 19.47 -10.97 -15.04
CA ALA A 102 20.11 -12.06 -15.78
C ALA A 102 20.25 -11.71 -17.28
N SER A 103 19.19 -11.23 -17.93
CA SER A 103 19.23 -10.80 -19.32
C SER A 103 20.23 -9.66 -19.55
N PHE A 104 20.27 -8.68 -18.63
CA PHE A 104 21.25 -7.59 -18.69
C PHE A 104 22.68 -8.11 -18.57
N HIS A 105 22.92 -9.08 -17.67
CA HIS A 105 24.24 -9.68 -17.50
C HIS A 105 24.72 -10.37 -18.78
N VAL A 106 23.86 -11.19 -19.41
CA VAL A 106 24.14 -11.85 -20.68
C VAL A 106 24.44 -10.84 -21.78
N ALA A 107 23.61 -9.81 -21.93
CA ALA A 107 23.81 -8.76 -22.93
C ALA A 107 25.15 -8.02 -22.73
N ASN A 108 25.51 -7.70 -21.48
CA ASN A 108 26.77 -7.06 -21.16
C ASN A 108 27.99 -7.96 -21.49
N LEU A 109 27.89 -9.27 -21.26
CA LEU A 109 28.94 -10.22 -21.64
C LEU A 109 29.10 -10.31 -23.16
N LEU A 110 28.00 -10.39 -23.90
CA LEU A 110 27.99 -10.38 -25.37
C LEU A 110 28.66 -9.11 -25.92
N ALA A 111 28.25 -7.95 -25.41
CA ALA A 111 28.82 -6.65 -25.80
C ALA A 111 30.33 -6.57 -25.53
N LYS A 112 30.78 -7.03 -24.36
CA LYS A 112 32.23 -7.09 -24.03
C LYS A 112 33.02 -8.01 -24.96
N LYS A 113 32.40 -9.09 -25.44
CA LYS A 113 33.01 -10.04 -26.39
C LYS A 113 32.84 -9.61 -27.85
N GLY A 114 32.11 -8.53 -28.14
CA GLY A 114 31.76 -8.11 -29.50
C GLY A 114 30.87 -9.11 -30.25
N LYS A 115 30.18 -10.02 -29.52
CA LYS A 115 29.34 -11.06 -30.09
C LYS A 115 27.90 -10.54 -30.31
N PRO A 116 27.25 -10.85 -31.44
CA PRO A 116 25.85 -10.47 -31.68
C PRO A 116 24.91 -11.23 -30.74
N PHE A 117 23.71 -10.67 -30.51
CA PHE A 117 22.70 -11.28 -29.63
C PHE A 117 22.25 -12.69 -30.07
N THR A 118 22.44 -13.03 -31.35
CA THR A 118 22.12 -14.34 -31.93
C THR A 118 23.15 -15.42 -31.60
N ASP A 119 24.29 -15.06 -31.01
CA ASP A 119 25.32 -16.02 -30.65
C ASP A 119 24.92 -16.75 -29.34
N GLY A 120 24.27 -17.90 -29.51
CA GLY A 120 23.70 -18.73 -28.44
C GLY A 120 24.73 -19.49 -27.60
N GLU A 121 26.02 -19.35 -27.89
CA GLU A 121 27.12 -20.08 -27.22
C GLU A 121 27.45 -19.55 -25.81
N LEU A 122 26.58 -18.71 -25.25
CA LEU A 122 26.71 -18.11 -23.91
C LEU A 122 25.66 -18.63 -22.90
N ILE A 123 24.87 -19.63 -23.29
CA ILE A 123 23.93 -20.37 -22.42
C ILE A 123 24.55 -21.71 -22.03
#